data_AF-K1SNS4-F1
#
_entry.id   AF-K1SNS4-F1
#
_cell.length_a   1.000
_cell.length_b   1.000
_cell.length_c   1.000
_cell.angle_alpha   90.00
_cell.angle_beta   90.00
_cell.angle_gamma   90.00
#
_symmetry.space_group_name_H-M   'P 1'
#
loop_
_entity.id
_entity.type
_entity.pdbx_description
1 polymer ?
#
loop_
_entity_poly.entity_id
_entity_poly.type
_entity_poly.pdbx_seq_one_letter_code
_entity_poly.pdbx_strand_id
1 'polypeptide(L)'
;TRDDAAGEAYDKVARAIGLGYPGGPKIDRIAREGNPDAIKFPKANVDGAKYDFSFSGLKSAVLNYINGCKMKGESFDPADIAASFQKAVVEVLVEKSMQAAEDYSMRKFAIAGGVASNTALRTAMEAACAKRGIQFYHPSPIYCTDNAAMIGAAGFYEYLAGTRHGWDLNAVP
;
A
#
# COMPACT_ATOMS: atom_id res chain seq x y z
N THR A 1 2.82 9.01 -4.55
CA THR A 1 1.78 9.58 -3.66
C THR A 1 1.95 11.09 -3.61
N ARG A 2 0.86 11.85 -3.49
CA ARG A 2 0.91 13.32 -3.30
C ARG A 2 0.85 13.75 -1.84
N ASP A 3 0.46 12.85 -0.94
CA ASP A 3 0.28 13.11 0.49
C ASP A 3 0.77 11.91 1.34
N ASP A 4 -0.10 11.33 2.17
CA ASP A 4 0.19 10.17 3.00
C ASP A 4 0.62 8.98 2.13
N ALA A 5 1.64 8.25 2.58
CA ALA A 5 1.98 6.95 2.00
C ALA A 5 0.89 5.92 2.35
N ALA A 6 0.77 4.87 1.54
CA ALA A 6 -0.19 3.78 1.82
C ALA A 6 0.00 3.20 3.23
N GLY A 7 1.26 2.93 3.62
CA GLY A 7 1.57 2.38 4.94
C GLY A 7 1.11 3.27 6.10
N GLU A 8 1.31 4.58 5.97
CA GLU A 8 0.85 5.56 6.95
C GLU A 8 -0.69 5.59 7.06
N ALA A 9 -1.39 5.48 5.93
CA ALA A 9 -2.85 5.37 5.93
C ALA A 9 -3.32 4.10 6.66
N TYR A 10 -2.66 2.95 6.43
CA TYR A 10 -2.94 1.71 7.17
C TYR A 10 -2.73 1.88 8.68
N ASP A 11 -1.63 2.51 9.10
CA ASP A 11 -1.33 2.73 10.52
C ASP A 11 -2.36 3.63 11.21
N LYS A 12 -2.78 4.70 10.54
CA LYS A 12 -3.79 5.63 11.07
C LYS A 12 -5.17 4.98 11.16
N VAL A 13 -5.60 4.24 10.14
CA VAL A 13 -6.88 3.51 10.17
C VAL A 13 -6.87 2.43 11.24
N ALA A 14 -5.79 1.64 11.34
CA ALA A 14 -5.63 0.62 12.37
C ALA A 14 -5.76 1.21 13.79
N ARG A 15 -5.16 2.37 14.04
CA ARG A 15 -5.30 3.08 15.31
C ARG A 15 -6.75 3.52 15.56
N ALA A 16 -7.42 4.04 14.55
CA ALA A 16 -8.80 4.54 14.67
C ALA A 16 -9.81 3.45 15.01
N ILE A 17 -9.61 2.22 14.52
CA ILE A 17 -10.45 1.06 14.82
C ILE A 17 -9.92 0.20 15.98
N GLY A 18 -8.93 0.67 16.73
CA GLY A 18 -8.47 0.04 17.99
C GLY A 18 -7.42 -1.07 17.86
N LEU A 19 -6.80 -1.26 16.70
CA LEU A 19 -5.78 -2.31 16.48
C LEU A 19 -4.36 -1.87 16.88
N GLY A 20 -4.09 -0.56 16.92
CA GLY A 20 -2.77 -0.01 17.24
C GLY A 20 -1.73 -0.20 16.12
N TYR A 21 -0.43 -0.15 16.49
CA TYR A 21 0.71 -0.21 15.56
C TYR A 21 1.47 -1.56 15.65
N PRO A 22 2.13 -2.07 14.59
CA PRO A 22 1.99 -1.65 13.19
C PRO A 22 0.62 -2.04 12.62
N GLY A 23 0.03 -1.15 11.84
CA GLY A 23 -1.36 -1.25 11.38
C GLY A 23 -1.54 -2.13 10.15
N GLY A 24 -0.60 -2.11 9.22
CA GLY A 24 -0.68 -2.87 7.96
C GLY A 24 -1.03 -4.35 8.15
N PRO A 25 -0.23 -5.14 8.89
CA PRO A 25 -0.51 -6.56 9.12
C PRO A 25 -1.81 -6.81 9.90
N LYS A 26 -2.19 -5.89 10.80
CA LYS A 26 -3.39 -6.02 11.63
C LYS A 26 -4.66 -5.80 10.81
N ILE A 27 -4.65 -4.78 9.93
CA ILE A 27 -5.72 -4.53 8.96
C ILE A 27 -5.84 -5.71 8.00
N ASP A 28 -4.72 -6.18 7.43
CA ASP A 28 -4.76 -7.30 6.47
C ASP A 28 -5.38 -8.58 7.07
N ARG A 29 -5.19 -8.80 8.38
CA ARG A 29 -5.79 -9.93 9.08
C ARG A 29 -7.29 -9.74 9.29
N ILE A 30 -7.72 -8.64 9.90
CA ILE A 30 -9.13 -8.43 10.26
C ILE A 30 -10.00 -8.17 9.02
N ALA A 31 -9.44 -7.60 7.95
CA ALA A 31 -10.15 -7.35 6.70
C ALA A 31 -10.69 -8.63 6.04
N ARG A 32 -10.14 -9.80 6.37
CA ARG A 32 -10.64 -11.11 5.88
C ARG A 32 -11.95 -11.53 6.53
N GLU A 33 -12.26 -10.97 7.68
CA GLU A 33 -13.48 -11.25 8.44
C GLU A 33 -14.62 -10.30 8.06
N GLY A 34 -14.31 -9.20 7.36
CA GLY A 34 -15.25 -8.16 6.99
C GLY A 34 -15.77 -8.26 5.56
N ASN A 35 -16.86 -7.55 5.29
CA ASN A 35 -17.40 -7.34 3.97
C ASN A 35 -16.71 -6.13 3.30
N PRO A 36 -15.95 -6.33 2.22
CA PRO A 36 -15.23 -5.24 1.55
C PRO A 36 -16.16 -4.26 0.80
N ASP A 37 -17.46 -4.56 0.69
CA ASP A 37 -18.49 -3.72 0.08
C ASP A 37 -19.44 -3.08 1.11
N ALA A 38 -19.20 -3.25 2.41
CA ALA A 38 -20.03 -2.68 3.46
C ALA A 38 -20.03 -1.15 3.46
N ILE A 39 -18.89 -0.53 3.15
CA ILE A 39 -18.72 0.92 3.20
C ILE A 39 -18.07 1.41 1.90
N LYS A 40 -18.74 2.31 1.20
CA LYS A 40 -18.17 2.93 -0.01
C LYS A 40 -17.26 4.09 0.35
N PHE A 41 -15.96 3.82 0.42
CA PHE A 41 -14.97 4.88 0.57
C PHE A 41 -14.58 5.51 -0.77
N PRO A 42 -14.28 6.82 -0.80
CA PRO A 42 -13.90 7.51 -2.02
C PRO A 42 -12.55 7.03 -2.53
N LYS A 43 -12.42 6.95 -3.85
CA LYS A 43 -11.13 6.84 -4.54
C LYS A 43 -10.69 8.23 -4.95
N ALA A 44 -9.59 8.72 -4.40
CA ALA A 44 -9.05 10.00 -4.81
C ALA A 44 -8.37 9.86 -6.17
N ASN A 45 -8.88 10.57 -7.17
CA ASN A 45 -8.17 10.82 -8.41
C ASN A 45 -7.39 12.13 -8.26
N VAL A 46 -6.13 12.12 -8.69
CA VAL A 46 -5.29 13.32 -8.70
C VAL A 46 -5.39 13.95 -10.08
N ASP A 47 -6.11 15.08 -10.16
CA ASP A 47 -6.29 15.79 -11.43
C ASP A 47 -4.95 16.21 -12.04
N GLY A 48 -4.82 16.00 -13.34
CA GLY A 48 -3.60 16.32 -14.09
C GLY A 48 -2.40 15.40 -13.83
N ALA A 49 -2.52 14.39 -12.97
CA ALA A 49 -1.43 13.48 -12.64
C ALA A 49 -1.85 12.01 -12.78
N LYS A 50 -1.69 11.49 -14.00
CA LYS A 50 -2.21 10.18 -14.44
C LYS A 50 -1.92 9.02 -13.47
N TYR A 51 -0.66 8.90 -13.03
CA TYR A 51 -0.19 7.79 -12.19
C TYR A 51 -0.20 8.10 -10.69
N ASP A 52 -0.53 9.33 -10.31
CA ASP A 52 -0.47 9.74 -8.92
C ASP A 52 -1.70 9.25 -8.16
N PHE A 53 -1.49 9.04 -6.87
CA PHE A 53 -2.50 8.63 -5.92
C PHE A 53 -2.37 9.44 -4.63
N SER A 54 -3.47 9.53 -3.89
CA SER A 54 -3.61 10.24 -2.61
C SER A 54 -4.40 9.36 -1.65
N PHE A 55 -3.92 9.23 -0.42
CA PHE A 55 -4.61 8.47 0.64
C PHE A 55 -5.08 9.34 1.79
N SER A 56 -4.72 10.63 1.83
CA SER A 56 -5.19 11.54 2.87
C SER A 56 -6.72 11.67 2.89
N GLY A 57 -7.35 11.81 1.71
CA GLY A 57 -8.80 11.89 1.58
C GLY A 57 -9.51 10.59 1.99
N LEU A 58 -8.95 9.44 1.64
CA LEU A 58 -9.45 8.13 2.02
C LEU A 58 -9.40 7.94 3.55
N LYS A 59 -8.26 8.25 4.17
CA LYS A 59 -8.11 8.27 5.63
C LYS A 59 -9.16 9.17 6.29
N SER A 60 -9.33 10.39 5.81
CA SER A 60 -10.31 11.33 6.38
C SER A 60 -11.74 10.80 6.25
N ALA A 61 -12.08 10.16 5.13
CA ALA A 61 -13.39 9.53 4.94
C ALA A 61 -13.64 8.39 5.95
N VAL A 62 -12.63 7.56 6.22
CA VAL A 62 -12.73 6.50 7.25
C VAL A 62 -12.95 7.10 8.64
N LEU A 63 -12.17 8.11 9.03
CA LEU A 63 -12.31 8.77 10.33
C LEU A 63 -13.68 9.45 10.47
N ASN A 64 -14.16 10.10 9.41
CA ASN A 64 -15.47 10.75 9.39
C ASN A 64 -16.61 9.73 9.51
N TYR A 65 -16.49 8.56 8.86
CA TYR A 65 -17.46 7.47 9.03
C TYR A 65 -17.52 7.01 10.49
N ILE A 66 -16.36 6.71 11.10
CA ILE A 66 -16.28 6.28 12.51
C ILE A 66 -16.89 7.33 13.45
N ASN A 67 -16.53 8.60 13.27
CA ASN A 67 -17.05 9.69 14.10
C ASN A 67 -18.56 9.88 13.92
N GLY A 68 -19.05 9.75 12.68
CA GLY A 68 -20.47 9.81 12.36
C GLY A 68 -21.28 8.73 13.08
N CYS A 69 -20.82 7.49 13.06
CA CYS A 69 -21.46 6.39 13.80
C CYS A 69 -21.48 6.68 15.32
N LYS A 70 -20.34 7.10 15.89
CA LYS A 70 -20.24 7.46 17.32
C LYS A 70 -21.20 8.58 17.72
N MET A 71 -21.31 9.63 16.92
CA MET A 71 -22.21 10.76 17.18
C MET A 71 -23.68 10.37 17.15
N LYS A 72 -24.04 9.37 16.34
CA LYS A 72 -25.41 8.84 16.23
C LYS A 72 -25.72 7.73 17.24
N GLY A 73 -24.72 7.26 18.01
CA GLY A 73 -24.86 6.09 18.86
C GLY A 73 -24.98 4.77 18.08
N GLU A 74 -24.57 4.75 16.80
CA GLU A 74 -24.55 3.57 15.96
C GLU A 74 -23.26 2.76 16.19
N SER A 75 -23.37 1.44 16.22
CA SER A 75 -22.20 0.57 16.17
C SER A 75 -21.66 0.48 14.75
N PHE A 76 -20.37 0.18 14.63
CA PHE A 76 -19.72 -0.17 13.37
C PHE A 76 -18.90 -1.43 13.57
N ASP A 77 -18.69 -2.20 12.50
CA ASP A 77 -17.81 -3.36 12.52
C ASP A 77 -16.38 -2.94 12.09
N PRO A 78 -15.36 -3.08 12.96
CA PRO A 78 -13.96 -2.84 12.59
C PRO A 78 -13.49 -3.67 11.38
N ALA A 79 -14.01 -4.89 11.20
CA ALA A 79 -13.66 -5.76 10.08
C ALA A 79 -14.17 -5.20 8.76
N ASP A 80 -15.42 -4.71 8.71
CA ASP A 80 -16.01 -4.07 7.54
C ASP A 80 -15.27 -2.79 7.14
N ILE A 81 -14.90 -1.97 8.13
CA ILE A 81 -14.08 -0.77 7.90
C ILE A 81 -12.73 -1.17 7.29
N ALA A 82 -12.05 -2.15 7.89
CA ALA A 82 -10.75 -2.62 7.43
C ALA A 82 -10.82 -3.19 6.00
N ALA A 83 -11.83 -4.02 5.71
CA ALA A 83 -12.05 -4.64 4.41
C ALA A 83 -12.36 -3.59 3.33
N SER A 84 -13.29 -2.67 3.62
CA SER A 84 -13.69 -1.61 2.69
C SER A 84 -12.54 -0.62 2.44
N PHE A 85 -11.77 -0.27 3.47
CA PHE A 85 -10.57 0.56 3.34
C PHE A 85 -9.47 -0.13 2.52
N GLN A 86 -9.16 -1.39 2.85
CA GLN A 86 -8.15 -2.17 2.13
C GLN A 86 -8.52 -2.30 0.64
N LYS A 87 -9.78 -2.58 0.32
CA LYS A 87 -10.27 -2.62 -1.06
C LYS A 87 -10.00 -1.31 -1.79
N ALA A 88 -10.36 -0.18 -1.19
CA ALA A 88 -10.14 1.14 -1.81
C ALA A 88 -8.65 1.41 -2.08
N VAL A 89 -7.75 1.09 -1.14
CA VAL A 89 -6.30 1.24 -1.33
C VAL A 89 -5.78 0.34 -2.45
N VAL A 90 -6.14 -0.95 -2.41
CA VAL A 90 -5.66 -1.96 -3.37
C VAL A 90 -6.12 -1.62 -4.78
N GLU A 91 -7.39 -1.25 -4.96
CA GLU A 91 -7.93 -0.90 -6.28
C GLU A 91 -7.19 0.27 -6.91
N VAL A 92 -6.94 1.35 -6.14
CA VAL A 92 -6.17 2.51 -6.64
C VAL A 92 -4.75 2.10 -7.03
N LEU A 93 -4.04 1.35 -6.18
CA LEU A 93 -2.68 0.92 -6.47
C LEU A 93 -2.60 0.03 -7.72
N VAL A 94 -3.52 -0.93 -7.85
CA VAL A 94 -3.57 -1.84 -9.01
C VAL A 94 -3.90 -1.08 -10.28
N GLU A 95 -4.92 -0.22 -10.27
CA GLU A 95 -5.33 0.56 -11.44
C GLU A 95 -4.18 1.44 -11.96
N LYS A 96 -3.56 2.23 -11.08
CA LYS A 96 -2.45 3.12 -11.45
C LYS A 96 -1.22 2.36 -11.93
N SER A 97 -0.89 1.25 -11.27
CA SER A 97 0.27 0.43 -11.64
C SER A 97 0.10 -0.24 -13.00
N MET A 98 -1.08 -0.79 -13.28
CA MET A 98 -1.35 -1.45 -14.56
C MET A 98 -1.44 -0.45 -15.70
N GLN A 99 -2.03 0.72 -15.45
CA GLN A 99 -2.04 1.81 -16.43
C GLN A 99 -0.60 2.22 -16.81
N ALA A 100 0.26 2.45 -15.82
CA ALA A 100 1.67 2.75 -16.08
C ALA A 100 2.36 1.59 -16.83
N ALA A 101 2.15 0.33 -16.42
CA ALA A 101 2.77 -0.80 -17.09
C ALA A 101 2.37 -0.91 -18.58
N GLU A 102 1.10 -0.64 -18.92
CA GLU A 102 0.62 -0.60 -20.29
C GLU A 102 1.24 0.56 -21.08
N ASP A 103 1.18 1.79 -20.54
CA ASP A 103 1.69 2.99 -21.22
C ASP A 103 3.19 2.90 -21.53
N TYR A 104 3.96 2.28 -20.65
CA TYR A 104 5.40 2.07 -20.84
C TYR A 104 5.74 0.74 -21.50
N SER A 105 4.75 -0.05 -21.94
CA SER A 105 4.94 -1.37 -22.58
C SER A 105 5.82 -2.32 -21.75
N MET A 106 5.63 -2.32 -20.42
CA MET A 106 6.39 -3.15 -19.49
C MET A 106 5.86 -4.59 -19.49
N ARG A 107 6.79 -5.55 -19.57
CA ARG A 107 6.49 -6.99 -19.46
C ARG A 107 6.78 -7.59 -18.07
N LYS A 108 7.38 -6.81 -17.19
CA LYS A 108 7.74 -7.18 -15.83
C LYS A 108 7.29 -6.09 -14.88
N PHE A 109 6.70 -6.48 -13.76
CA PHE A 109 6.24 -5.57 -12.72
C PHE A 109 6.66 -6.10 -11.36
N ALA A 110 7.21 -5.25 -10.51
CA ALA A 110 7.63 -5.62 -9.17
C ALA A 110 7.07 -4.67 -8.13
N ILE A 111 6.72 -5.20 -6.95
CA ILE A 111 6.36 -4.40 -5.78
C ILE A 111 7.38 -4.60 -4.65
N ALA A 112 7.62 -3.53 -3.90
CA ALA A 112 8.51 -3.50 -2.74
C ALA A 112 7.93 -2.59 -1.64
N GLY A 113 8.57 -2.60 -0.46
CA GLY A 113 8.14 -1.85 0.72
C GLY A 113 7.14 -2.60 1.60
N GLY A 114 6.89 -2.08 2.81
CA GLY A 114 6.12 -2.81 3.84
C GLY A 114 4.70 -3.20 3.39
N VAL A 115 4.00 -2.33 2.64
CA VAL A 115 2.66 -2.61 2.11
C VAL A 115 2.67 -3.72 1.04
N ALA A 116 3.82 -4.01 0.41
CA ALA A 116 3.94 -5.15 -0.48
C ALA A 116 3.80 -6.51 0.23
N SER A 117 3.78 -6.56 1.56
CA SER A 117 3.44 -7.77 2.33
C SER A 117 1.94 -8.02 2.44
N ASN A 118 1.10 -7.03 2.09
CA ASN A 118 -0.35 -7.12 2.18
C ASN A 118 -0.90 -8.19 1.23
N THR A 119 -1.63 -9.15 1.77
CA THR A 119 -2.08 -10.30 0.99
C THR A 119 -3.10 -9.93 -0.07
N ALA A 120 -4.04 -9.03 0.24
CA ALA A 120 -5.02 -8.56 -0.75
C ALA A 120 -4.35 -7.83 -1.92
N LEU A 121 -3.35 -6.99 -1.65
CA LEU A 121 -2.59 -6.30 -2.69
C LEU A 121 -1.85 -7.28 -3.61
N ARG A 122 -1.16 -8.27 -3.04
CA ARG A 122 -0.42 -9.29 -3.82
C ARG A 122 -1.36 -10.05 -4.76
N THR A 123 -2.46 -10.58 -4.22
CA THR A 123 -3.46 -11.33 -4.99
C THR A 123 -4.04 -10.49 -6.12
N ALA A 124 -4.38 -9.22 -5.85
CA ALA A 124 -4.95 -8.34 -6.85
C ALA A 124 -3.94 -7.96 -7.94
N MET A 125 -2.69 -7.68 -7.58
CA MET A 125 -1.60 -7.39 -8.53
C MET A 125 -1.27 -8.60 -9.40
N GLU A 126 -1.19 -9.79 -8.80
CA GLU A 126 -0.92 -11.04 -9.51
C GLU A 126 -2.01 -11.31 -10.55
N ALA A 127 -3.28 -11.22 -10.15
CA ALA A 127 -4.41 -11.38 -11.07
C ALA A 127 -4.41 -10.32 -12.19
N ALA A 128 -4.08 -9.07 -11.86
CA ALA A 128 -4.06 -7.98 -12.83
C ALA A 128 -2.91 -8.10 -13.84
N CYS A 129 -1.73 -8.54 -13.39
CA CYS A 129 -0.57 -8.81 -14.23
C CYS A 129 -0.81 -10.03 -15.13
N ALA A 130 -1.35 -11.12 -14.59
CA ALA A 130 -1.64 -12.34 -15.35
C ALA A 130 -2.60 -12.07 -16.52
N LYS A 131 -3.65 -11.28 -16.30
CA LYS A 131 -4.60 -10.84 -17.36
C LYS A 131 -3.93 -10.09 -18.52
N ARG A 132 -2.75 -9.50 -18.30
CA ARG A 132 -2.00 -8.68 -19.26
C ARG A 132 -0.75 -9.36 -19.79
N GLY A 133 -0.47 -10.60 -19.36
CA GLY A 133 0.78 -11.28 -19.70
C GLY A 133 2.03 -10.60 -19.11
N ILE A 134 1.88 -9.86 -18.02
CA ILE A 134 2.99 -9.22 -17.30
C ILE A 134 3.51 -10.18 -16.23
N GLN A 135 4.83 -10.37 -16.16
CA GLN A 135 5.46 -11.14 -15.10
C GLN A 135 5.49 -10.32 -13.80
N PHE A 136 4.89 -10.87 -12.74
CA PHE A 136 4.81 -10.22 -11.44
C PHE A 136 5.88 -10.74 -10.48
N TYR A 137 6.55 -9.82 -9.79
CA TYR A 137 7.58 -10.12 -8.80
C TYR A 137 7.26 -9.43 -7.48
N HIS A 138 7.39 -10.17 -6.38
CA HIS A 138 7.39 -9.61 -5.04
C HIS A 138 8.36 -10.40 -4.17
N PRO A 139 9.03 -9.76 -3.20
CA PRO A 139 9.90 -10.47 -2.29
C PRO A 139 9.09 -11.32 -1.28
N SER A 140 9.77 -12.26 -0.63
CA SER A 140 9.24 -12.91 0.58
C SER A 140 8.88 -11.85 1.64
N PRO A 141 7.82 -12.01 2.44
CA PRO A 141 7.39 -11.00 3.42
C PRO A 141 8.50 -10.49 4.34
N ILE A 142 9.45 -11.36 4.73
CA ILE A 142 10.60 -11.00 5.58
C ILE A 142 11.54 -9.96 4.95
N TYR A 143 11.49 -9.80 3.63
CA TYR A 143 12.30 -8.84 2.87
C TYR A 143 11.49 -7.62 2.40
N CYS A 144 10.19 -7.54 2.70
CA CYS A 144 9.35 -6.40 2.34
C CYS A 144 9.56 -5.18 3.25
N THR A 145 9.77 -5.41 4.55
CA THR A 145 10.06 -4.36 5.53
C THR A 145 11.55 -4.04 5.56
N ASP A 146 11.92 -2.88 6.10
CA ASP A 146 13.32 -2.45 6.17
C ASP A 146 14.22 -3.51 6.84
N ASN A 147 15.29 -3.89 6.15
CA ASN A 147 16.21 -4.92 6.59
C ASN A 147 17.63 -4.68 6.05
N ALA A 148 18.65 -5.25 6.68
CA ALA A 148 20.03 -5.11 6.22
C ALA A 148 20.32 -5.92 4.95
N ALA A 149 19.53 -6.95 4.64
CA ALA A 149 19.76 -7.80 3.46
C ALA A 149 19.53 -7.03 2.16
N MET A 150 18.51 -6.16 2.09
CA MET A 150 18.30 -5.28 0.92
C MET A 150 19.45 -4.26 0.75
N ILE A 151 20.02 -3.76 1.85
CA ILE A 151 21.18 -2.85 1.82
C ILE A 151 22.42 -3.58 1.32
N GLY A 152 22.67 -4.80 1.82
CA GLY A 152 23.77 -5.65 1.35
C GLY A 152 23.65 -6.00 -0.14
N ALA A 153 22.44 -6.32 -0.60
CA ALA A 153 22.18 -6.60 -2.02
C ALA A 153 22.39 -5.36 -2.90
N ALA A 154 21.86 -4.20 -2.50
CA ALA A 154 22.08 -2.94 -3.22
C ALA A 154 23.56 -2.59 -3.28
N GLY A 155 24.26 -2.66 -2.13
CA GLY A 155 25.70 -2.42 -2.04
C GLY A 155 26.53 -3.37 -2.91
N PHE A 156 26.15 -4.64 -3.02
CA PHE A 156 26.81 -5.60 -3.91
C PHE A 156 26.68 -5.20 -5.39
N TYR A 157 25.48 -4.84 -5.85
CA TYR A 157 25.27 -4.44 -7.24
C TYR A 157 25.90 -3.07 -7.55
N GLU A 158 25.84 -2.10 -6.64
CA GLU A 158 26.59 -0.83 -6.73
C GLU A 158 28.10 -1.07 -6.79
N TYR A 159 28.60 -2.03 -5.99
CA TYR A 159 30.00 -2.41 -6.02
C TYR A 159 30.40 -2.95 -7.40
N LEU A 160 29.59 -3.83 -8.00
CA LEU A 160 29.82 -4.35 -9.34
C LEU A 160 29.74 -3.26 -10.43
N ALA A 161 28.88 -2.25 -10.25
CA ALA A 161 28.75 -1.11 -11.15
C ALA A 161 29.91 -0.10 -11.04
N GLY A 162 30.83 -0.28 -10.09
CA GLY A 162 31.99 0.59 -9.90
C GLY A 162 31.77 1.75 -8.91
N THR A 163 30.58 1.87 -8.32
CA THR A 163 30.28 2.91 -7.33
C THR A 163 31.08 2.68 -6.04
N ARG A 164 31.86 3.68 -5.62
CA ARG A 164 32.62 3.68 -4.36
C ARG A 164 32.49 5.06 -3.73
N HIS A 165 32.50 5.11 -2.41
CA HIS A 165 32.47 6.35 -1.66
C HIS A 165 33.66 6.42 -0.70
N GLY A 166 34.16 7.63 -0.46
CA GLY A 166 35.23 7.90 0.50
C GLY A 166 34.72 7.88 1.94
N TRP A 167 35.65 8.02 2.88
CA TRP A 167 35.37 8.10 4.32
C TRP A 167 34.62 9.38 4.72
N ASP A 168 34.52 10.34 3.82
CA ASP A 168 33.81 11.61 3.95
C ASP A 168 32.33 11.53 3.56
N LEU A 169 31.84 10.36 3.13
CA LEU A 169 30.42 10.16 2.81
C LEU A 169 29.55 10.47 4.03
N ASN A 170 28.59 11.38 3.85
CA ASN A 170 27.64 11.76 4.88
C ASN A 170 26.21 11.39 4.48
N ALA A 171 25.32 11.27 5.47
CA ALA A 171 23.91 11.02 5.23
C ALA A 171 23.25 12.22 4.54
N VAL A 172 22.40 11.94 3.54
CA VAL A 172 21.49 12.94 2.96
C VAL A 172 20.11 12.67 3.55
N PRO A 173 19.62 13.52 4.48
CA PRO A 173 18.34 13.32 5.16
C PRO A 173 17.13 13.59 4.26
#